data_AF-A0A2U8XD65-F1
#
_entry.id   AF-A0A2U8XD65-F1
#
_cell.length_a   1.000
_cell.length_b   1.000
_cell.length_c   1.000
_cell.angle_alpha   90.00
_cell.angle_beta   90.00
_cell.angle_gamma   90.00
#
_symmetry.space_group_name_H-M   'P 1'
#
loop_
_entity.id
_entity.type
_entity.pdbx_description
1 polymer ?
#
loop_
_entity_poly.entity_id
_entity_poly.type
_entity_poly.pdbx_seq_one_letter_code
_entity_poly.pdbx_strand_id
1 'polypeptide(L)'
;MAKPLVVVIPHQLGRAEARRRLENGIGQAKEMLQKAGLSMADATWSGDRLSFLVAAMNQRVDGDIDVDEDSVRVEVRMPLLLSLFAHKVQQIVSQNGAKLLTKQ
;
A
#
# COMPACT_ATOMS: atom_id res chain seq x y z
N MET A 1 14.37 -1.37 17.24
CA MET A 1 13.68 -0.71 16.10
C MET A 1 12.50 -1.58 15.71
N ALA A 2 11.32 -1.01 15.44
CA ALA A 2 10.17 -1.78 14.99
C ALA A 2 10.46 -2.38 13.61
N LYS A 3 10.17 -3.67 13.42
CA LYS A 3 10.29 -4.30 12.09
C LYS A 3 9.19 -3.77 11.18
N PRO A 4 9.49 -3.38 9.93
CA PRO A 4 8.45 -2.93 9.01
C PRO A 4 7.49 -4.08 8.69
N LEU A 5 6.23 -3.74 8.43
CA LEU A 5 5.30 -4.67 7.79
C LEU A 5 5.62 -4.67 6.30
N VAL A 6 5.91 -5.86 5.75
CA VAL A 6 6.22 -6.03 4.33
C VAL A 6 5.16 -6.94 3.72
N VAL A 7 4.57 -6.50 2.61
CA VAL A 7 3.64 -7.27 1.80
C VAL A 7 4.18 -7.31 0.38
N VAL A 8 4.26 -8.51 -0.21
CA VAL A 8 4.67 -8.69 -1.60
C VAL A 8 3.47 -9.20 -2.38
N ILE A 9 3.16 -8.53 -3.48
CA ILE A 9 2.02 -8.84 -4.35
C ILE A 9 2.58 -9.26 -5.71
N PRO A 10 2.57 -10.57 -6.06
CA PRO A 10 3.06 -11.03 -7.35
C PRO A 10 2.13 -10.60 -8.50
N HIS A 11 2.69 -10.37 -9.69
CA HIS A 11 1.97 -10.03 -10.91
C HIS A 11 2.70 -10.48 -12.18
N GLN A 12 2.02 -10.46 -13.32
CA GLN A 12 2.57 -10.80 -14.64
C GLN A 12 2.52 -9.61 -15.61
N LEU A 13 2.41 -8.39 -15.09
CA LEU A 13 2.22 -7.18 -15.90
C LEU A 13 3.52 -6.64 -16.51
N GLY A 14 4.67 -7.01 -15.95
CA GLY A 14 5.92 -6.28 -16.16
C GLY A 14 5.94 -4.97 -15.38
N ARG A 15 7.14 -4.46 -15.12
CA ARG A 15 7.34 -3.30 -14.22
C ARG A 15 6.62 -2.03 -14.69
N ALA A 16 6.75 -1.70 -15.98
CA ALA A 16 6.24 -0.46 -16.55
C ALA A 16 4.70 -0.37 -16.46
N GLU A 17 4.00 -1.46 -16.78
CA GLU A 17 2.54 -1.50 -16.71
C GLU A 17 2.03 -1.55 -15.27
N ALA A 18 2.71 -2.28 -14.38
CA ALA A 18 2.39 -2.28 -12.95
C ALA A 18 2.50 -0.87 -12.35
N ARG A 19 3.59 -0.16 -12.65
CA ARG A 19 3.81 1.24 -12.25
C ARG A 19 2.70 2.15 -12.78
N ARG A 20 2.41 2.09 -14.08
CA ARG A 20 1.36 2.91 -14.70
C ARG A 20 0.00 2.68 -14.05
N ARG A 21 -0.33 1.43 -13.69
CA ARG A 21 -1.58 1.11 -12.99
C ARG A 21 -1.62 1.67 -11.57
N LEU A 22 -0.51 1.57 -10.84
CA LEU A 22 -0.40 2.15 -9.51
C LEU A 22 -0.56 3.68 -9.56
N GLU A 23 0.11 4.37 -10.49
CA GLU A 23 -0.04 5.81 -10.70
C GLU A 23 -1.50 6.23 -10.90
N ASN A 24 -2.23 5.52 -11.77
CA ASN A 24 -3.65 5.79 -12.02
C ASN A 24 -4.56 5.36 -10.86
N GLY A 25 -4.13 4.40 -10.04
CA GLY A 25 -4.89 3.84 -8.92
C GLY A 25 -4.74 4.60 -7.60
N ILE A 26 -3.75 5.48 -7.45
CA ILE A 26 -3.50 6.21 -6.18
C ILE A 26 -4.72 7.01 -5.73
N GLY A 27 -5.45 7.64 -6.65
CA GLY A 27 -6.67 8.39 -6.31
C GLY A 27 -7.72 7.51 -5.66
N GLN A 28 -8.00 6.35 -6.26
CA GLN A 28 -8.92 5.36 -5.70
C GLN A 28 -8.42 4.82 -4.35
N ALA A 29 -7.11 4.58 -4.20
CA ALA A 29 -6.53 4.17 -2.93
C ALA A 29 -6.72 5.23 -1.83
N LYS A 30 -6.53 6.51 -2.15
CA LYS A 30 -6.79 7.64 -1.23
C LYS A 30 -8.25 7.64 -0.76
N GLU A 31 -9.21 7.46 -1.67
CA GLU A 31 -10.63 7.40 -1.32
C GLU A 31 -10.97 6.20 -0.42
N MET A 32 -10.40 5.02 -0.70
CA MET A 32 -10.58 3.83 0.12
C MET A 32 -10.04 4.03 1.54
N LEU A 33 -8.88 4.67 1.68
CA LEU A 33 -8.28 5.00 2.97
C LEU A 33 -9.15 6.00 3.74
N GLN A 34 -9.66 7.05 3.07
CA GLN A 34 -10.56 8.02 3.68
C GLN A 34 -11.82 7.38 4.25
N LYS A 35 -12.44 6.46 3.51
CA LYS A 35 -13.60 5.69 3.98
C LYS A 35 -13.28 4.82 5.20
N ALA A 36 -12.03 4.44 5.38
CA ALA A 36 -11.55 3.71 6.56
C ALA A 36 -11.11 4.61 7.73
N GLY A 37 -11.28 5.93 7.62
CA GLY A 37 -10.87 6.91 8.64
C GLY A 37 -9.38 7.27 8.61
N LEU A 38 -8.71 7.05 7.46
CA LEU A 38 -7.29 7.30 7.26
C LEU A 38 -7.11 8.43 6.23
N SER A 39 -6.16 9.33 6.45
CA SER A 39 -5.77 10.33 5.43
C SER A 39 -4.43 9.95 4.82
N MET A 40 -4.29 10.13 3.51
CA MET A 40 -3.03 9.92 2.81
C MET A 40 -2.57 11.25 2.23
N ALA A 41 -1.31 11.61 2.50
CA ALA A 41 -0.68 12.78 1.91
C ALA A 41 -0.40 12.55 0.41
N ASP A 42 0.16 13.54 -0.27
CA ASP A 42 0.62 13.32 -1.64
C ASP A 42 1.77 12.33 -1.67
N ALA A 43 1.66 11.39 -2.62
CA ALA A 43 2.62 10.33 -2.82
C ALA A 43 3.63 10.78 -3.88
N THR A 44 4.91 10.46 -3.67
CA THR A 44 6.00 10.90 -4.54
C THR A 44 6.66 9.71 -5.20
N TRP A 45 6.79 9.75 -6.53
CA TRP A 45 7.53 8.75 -7.30
C TRP A 45 8.99 9.14 -7.45
N SER A 46 9.89 8.14 -7.35
CA SER A 46 11.31 8.27 -7.63
C SER A 46 11.80 7.01 -8.34
N GLY A 47 11.93 7.06 -9.67
CA GLY A 47 12.00 5.82 -10.45
C GLY A 47 10.81 4.94 -10.07
N ASP A 48 10.99 3.63 -10.03
CA ASP A 48 9.92 2.63 -9.80
C ASP A 48 9.49 2.47 -8.33
N ARG A 49 9.81 3.47 -7.50
CA ARG A 49 9.44 3.54 -6.09
C ARG A 49 8.45 4.66 -5.82
N LEU A 50 7.39 4.35 -5.09
CA LEU A 50 6.43 5.32 -4.57
C LEU A 50 6.60 5.44 -3.05
N SER A 51 6.94 6.63 -2.56
CA SER A 51 6.92 6.93 -1.14
C SER A 51 5.61 7.63 -0.77
N PHE A 52 5.00 7.19 0.33
CA PHE A 52 3.72 7.73 0.79
C PHE A 52 3.69 7.90 2.31
N LEU A 53 2.76 8.74 2.77
CA LEU A 53 2.47 8.94 4.19
C LEU A 53 0.98 8.79 4.43
N VAL A 54 0.61 7.91 5.35
CA VAL A 54 -0.76 7.73 5.85
C VAL A 54 -0.84 8.20 7.29
N ALA A 55 -1.91 8.89 7.65
CA ALA A 55 -2.17 9.37 8.99
C ALA A 55 -3.52 8.88 9.51
N ALA A 56 -3.56 8.61 10.80
CA ALA A 56 -4.75 8.20 11.54
C ALA A 56 -4.61 8.69 12.98
N MET A 57 -5.64 9.32 13.56
CA MET A 57 -5.71 9.62 14.99
C MET A 57 -4.38 10.11 15.62
N ASN A 58 -3.85 11.23 15.12
CA ASN A 58 -2.58 11.84 15.56
C ASN A 58 -1.30 11.02 15.34
N GLN A 59 -1.39 9.91 14.61
CA GLN A 59 -0.26 9.09 14.19
C GLN A 59 0.00 9.24 12.71
N ARG A 60 1.27 9.10 12.33
CA ARG A 60 1.74 9.08 10.95
C ARG A 60 2.54 7.81 10.73
N VAL A 61 2.31 7.22 9.57
CA VAL A 61 2.96 6.00 9.11
C VAL A 61 3.50 6.28 7.72
N ASP A 62 4.80 6.19 7.56
CA ASP A 62 5.44 6.24 6.27
C ASP A 62 5.55 4.84 5.66
N GLY A 63 5.52 4.80 4.33
CA GLY A 63 5.69 3.56 3.61
C GLY A 63 6.21 3.81 2.20
N ASP A 64 6.70 2.73 1.62
CA ASP A 64 7.16 2.69 0.24
C ASP A 64 6.49 1.55 -0.52
N ILE A 65 6.32 1.75 -1.82
CA ILE A 65 5.95 0.71 -2.77
C ILE A 65 7.06 0.62 -3.81
N ASP A 66 7.74 -0.51 -3.86
CA ASP A 66 8.73 -0.84 -4.89
C ASP A 66 8.05 -1.70 -5.96
N VAL A 67 8.16 -1.29 -7.23
CA VAL A 67 7.60 -2.04 -8.36
C VAL A 67 8.73 -2.82 -9.02
N ASP A 68 8.68 -4.14 -8.89
CA ASP A 68 9.58 -5.09 -9.53
C ASP A 68 8.96 -5.61 -10.85
N GLU A 69 9.68 -6.49 -11.53
CA GLU A 69 9.25 -7.03 -12.84
C GLU A 69 8.00 -7.91 -12.73
N ASP A 70 7.94 -8.70 -11.66
CA ASP A 70 6.92 -9.72 -11.43
C ASP A 70 6.24 -9.57 -10.06
N SER A 71 6.51 -8.47 -9.35
CA SER A 71 5.89 -8.21 -8.06
C SER A 71 5.91 -6.74 -7.68
N VAL A 72 5.06 -6.40 -6.71
CA VAL A 72 5.06 -5.12 -6.03
C VAL A 72 5.31 -5.38 -4.55
N ARG A 73 6.34 -4.74 -3.99
CA ARG A 73 6.69 -4.83 -2.57
C ARG A 73 6.23 -3.57 -1.85
N VAL A 74 5.29 -3.72 -0.93
CA VAL A 74 4.82 -2.64 -0.05
C VAL A 74 5.49 -2.78 1.30
N GLU A 75 6.19 -1.74 1.72
CA GLU A 75 6.82 -1.64 3.04
C GLU A 75 6.18 -0.53 3.85
N VAL A 76 5.76 -0.84 5.07
CA VAL A 76 5.13 0.13 5.98
C VAL A 76 5.92 0.19 7.28
N ARG A 77 6.41 1.37 7.65
CA ARG A 77 7.20 1.62 8.86
C ARG A 77 6.32 2.28 9.91
N MET A 78 5.95 1.52 10.92
CA MET A 78 5.14 2.00 12.04
C MET A 78 6.03 2.18 13.27
N PRO A 79 6.05 3.38 13.90
CA PRO A 79 6.85 3.57 15.10
C PRO A 79 6.36 2.76 16.32
N LEU A 80 5.06 2.43 16.47
CA LEU A 80 4.61 1.88 17.77
C LEU A 80 3.32 1.04 17.89
N LEU A 81 2.49 0.76 16.86
CA LEU A 81 1.19 0.06 17.03
C LEU A 81 0.92 -1.13 16.08
N LEU A 82 1.83 -2.11 16.04
CA LEU A 82 1.69 -3.29 15.17
C LEU A 82 0.48 -4.18 15.48
N SER A 83 0.04 -4.30 16.74
CA SER A 83 -0.97 -5.30 17.14
C SER A 83 -2.41 -4.97 16.69
N LEU A 84 -2.79 -3.69 16.73
CA LEU A 84 -4.15 -3.24 16.40
C LEU A 84 -4.37 -3.07 14.88
N PHE A 85 -3.35 -2.62 14.15
CA PHE A 85 -3.44 -2.41 12.71
C PHE A 85 -3.25 -3.70 11.90
N ALA A 86 -2.42 -4.64 12.35
CA ALA A 86 -2.21 -5.92 11.66
C ALA A 86 -3.52 -6.71 11.48
N HIS A 87 -4.36 -6.77 12.51
CA HIS A 87 -5.68 -7.44 12.42
C HIS A 87 -6.59 -6.77 11.38
N LYS A 88 -6.62 -5.43 11.35
CA LYS A 88 -7.48 -4.67 10.43
C LYS A 88 -7.00 -4.78 8.98
N VAL A 89 -5.69 -4.70 8.74
CA VAL A 89 -5.08 -4.86 7.41
C VAL A 89 -5.27 -6.29 6.91
N GLN A 90 -5.02 -7.30 7.73
CA GLN A 90 -5.23 -8.70 7.36
C GLN A 90 -6.69 -8.96 6.96
N GLN A 91 -7.64 -8.36 7.67
CA GLN A 91 -9.07 -8.46 7.36
C GLN A 91 -9.42 -7.79 6.03
N ILE A 92 -8.92 -6.57 5.78
CA ILE A 92 -9.17 -5.83 4.52
C ILE A 92 -8.53 -6.54 3.32
N VAL A 93 -7.30 -7.03 3.47
CA VAL A 93 -6.57 -7.76 2.42
C VAL A 93 -7.20 -9.12 2.15
N SER A 94 -7.63 -9.86 3.17
CA SER A 94 -8.32 -11.15 2.98
C SER A 94 -9.67 -10.99 2.28
N GLN A 95 -10.39 -9.90 2.58
CA GLN A 95 -11.73 -9.66 2.02
C GLN A 95 -11.72 -9.03 0.62
N ASN A 96 -10.73 -8.18 0.32
CA ASN A 96 -10.71 -7.40 -0.93
C ASN A 96 -9.51 -7.70 -1.84
N GLY A 97 -8.43 -8.30 -1.32
CA GLY A 97 -7.22 -8.61 -2.08
C GLY A 97 -7.47 -9.63 -3.20
N ALA A 98 -8.35 -10.60 -2.97
CA ALA A 98 -8.80 -11.51 -4.04
C ALA A 98 -9.59 -10.76 -5.12
N LYS A 99 -10.48 -9.84 -4.75
CA LYS A 99 -11.32 -9.10 -5.72
C LYS A 99 -10.53 -8.14 -6.62
N LEU A 100 -9.40 -7.64 -6.14
CA LEU A 100 -8.55 -6.73 -6.92
C LEU A 100 -7.56 -7.48 -7.84
N LEU A 101 -7.37 -8.79 -7.65
CA LEU A 101 -6.38 -9.61 -8.37
C LEU A 101 -7.01 -10.78 -9.14
N THR A 102 -8.31 -11.03 -9.02
CA THR A 102 -9.02 -11.99 -9.87
C THR A 102 -9.39 -11.31 -11.19
N LYS A 103 -8.91 -11.91 -12.29
CA LYS A 103 -9.35 -11.63 -13.66
C LYS A 103 -10.88 -11.66 -13.77
N GLN A 104 -11.45 -10.64 -14.41
CA GLN A 104 -12.52 -10.89 -15.38
C GLN A 104 -11.86 -11.13 -16.73
#